data_AF-A0A218WRG6-F1
#
_entry.id   AF-A0A218WRG6-F1
#
_cell.length_a   1.000
_cell.length_b   1.000
_cell.length_c   1.000
_cell.angle_alpha   90.00
_cell.angle_beta   90.00
_cell.angle_gamma   90.00
#
_symmetry.space_group_name_H-M   'P 1'
#
loop_
_entity.id
_entity.type
_entity.pdbx_description
1 polymer ?
#
loop_
_entity_poly.entity_id
_entity_poly.type
_entity_poly.pdbx_seq_one_letter_code
_entity_poly.pdbx_strand_id
1 'polypeptide(L)'
;MNGQRGRRMVSSGAVSCDDVTPVTPLILANALYFKGTCLKKFKARCTKDYDFYLLDGCLTRVPFMTNYEPDQYIETHNGFKVLQLPYKQGCDFGRSFSMCFFLPDMGDGLPALTERACSEPGFLDCHNPQTKVEVG
;
A
#
# COMPACT_ATOMS: atom_id res chain seq x y z
N MET A 1 -24.54 24.68 -1.42
CA MET A 1 -23.90 24.46 -0.09
C MET A 1 -24.34 23.09 0.42
N ASN A 2 -23.48 22.08 0.36
CA ASN A 2 -23.76 20.78 0.96
C ASN A 2 -22.54 20.38 1.80
N GLY A 3 -22.66 20.56 3.11
CA GLY A 3 -21.61 20.31 4.08
C GLY A 3 -21.34 18.81 4.21
N GLN A 4 -20.12 18.39 3.87
CA GLN A 4 -19.63 17.10 4.33
C GLN A 4 -19.33 17.23 5.83
N ARG A 5 -20.20 16.62 6.65
CA ARG A 5 -19.92 16.38 8.06
C ARG A 5 -18.64 15.56 8.16
N GLY A 6 -17.56 16.19 8.61
CA GLY A 6 -16.35 15.49 9.03
C GLY A 6 -16.73 14.48 10.12
N ARG A 7 -16.52 13.19 9.84
CA ARG A 7 -16.55 12.17 10.88
C ARG A 7 -15.40 12.45 11.83
N ARG A 8 -15.73 12.69 13.09
CA ARG A 8 -14.78 12.84 14.19
C ARG A 8 -13.90 11.58 14.22
N MET A 9 -12.62 11.74 13.92
CA MET A 9 -11.63 10.69 14.12
C MET A 9 -11.26 10.69 15.60
N VAL A 10 -11.55 9.61 16.29
CA VAL A 10 -11.04 9.36 17.64
C VAL A 10 -9.79 8.52 17.46
N SER A 11 -8.62 9.05 17.83
CA SER A 11 -7.36 8.29 17.90
C SER A 11 -7.39 7.41 19.15
N SER A 12 -8.21 6.36 19.12
CA SER A 12 -8.22 5.35 20.18
C SER A 12 -7.02 4.43 19.97
N GLY A 13 -6.16 4.26 20.99
CA GLY A 13 -5.19 3.16 21.06
C GLY A 13 -3.72 3.47 20.74
N ALA A 14 -3.29 4.73 20.67
CA ALA A 14 -1.85 5.02 20.53
C ALA A 14 -1.07 4.80 21.84
N VAL A 15 -1.75 4.88 22.99
CA VAL A 15 -1.23 4.59 24.33
C VAL A 15 -2.34 3.89 25.10
N SER A 16 -2.03 2.75 25.70
CA SER A 16 -2.90 1.97 26.60
C SER A 16 -2.65 2.33 28.06
N CYS A 17 -3.58 1.95 28.94
CA CYS A 17 -3.44 2.14 30.38
C CYS A 17 -2.25 1.36 30.97
N ASP A 18 -1.84 0.27 30.33
CA ASP A 18 -0.72 -0.57 30.78
C ASP A 18 0.66 -0.01 30.35
N ASP A 19 0.69 0.95 29.42
CA ASP A 19 1.94 1.54 28.92
C ASP A 19 2.52 2.60 29.87
N VAL A 20 1.74 3.02 30.88
CA VAL A 20 2.10 4.11 31.80
C VAL A 20 2.23 3.59 33.21
N THR A 21 3.47 3.59 33.71
CA THR A 21 3.76 3.29 35.11
C THR A 21 4.01 4.58 35.89
N PRO A 22 3.92 4.56 37.23
CA PRO A 22 4.25 5.73 38.06
C PRO A 22 5.69 6.27 37.89
N VAL A 23 6.58 5.51 37.23
CA VAL A 23 7.96 5.92 36.94
C VAL A 23 8.18 6.29 35.47
N THR A 24 7.16 6.25 34.61
CA THR A 24 7.25 6.67 33.21
C THR A 24 7.42 8.20 33.15
N PRO A 25 8.58 8.74 32.73
CA PRO A 25 8.87 10.17 32.85
C PRO A 25 8.31 11.00 31.68
N LEU A 26 8.18 10.41 30.48
CA LEU A 26 7.68 11.06 29.26
C LEU A 26 7.19 10.01 28.27
N ILE A 27 6.14 10.34 27.52
CA ILE A 27 5.65 9.56 26.37
C ILE A 27 5.55 10.49 25.17
N LEU A 28 6.06 10.05 24.02
CA LEU A 28 5.84 10.69 22.73
C LEU A 28 5.00 9.76 21.85
N ALA A 29 3.78 10.18 21.51
CA ALA A 29 2.86 9.43 20.66
C ALA A 29 2.60 10.21 19.36
N ASN A 30 2.62 9.50 18.23
CA ASN A 30 2.29 10.05 16.91
C ASN A 30 1.32 9.12 16.18
N ALA A 31 0.40 9.69 15.42
CA ALA A 31 -0.53 8.96 14.58
C ALA A 31 -0.66 9.66 13.23
N LEU A 32 -0.49 8.90 12.14
CA LEU A 32 -0.67 9.38 10.78
C LEU A 32 -1.91 8.71 10.17
N TYR A 33 -2.83 9.52 9.66
CA TYR A 33 -3.98 9.03 8.89
C TYR A 33 -3.86 9.45 7.43
N PHE A 34 -3.94 8.48 6.54
CA PHE A 34 -3.97 8.70 5.10
C PHE A 34 -5.18 8.03 4.47
N LYS A 35 -5.96 8.79 3.71
CA LYS A 35 -7.07 8.30 2.88
C LYS A 35 -7.01 8.94 1.50
N GLY A 36 -6.40 8.23 0.56
CA GLY A 36 -6.35 8.62 -0.85
C GLY A 36 -7.48 8.00 -1.67
N THR A 37 -7.88 8.66 -2.76
CA THR A 37 -8.71 8.06 -3.81
C THR A 37 -7.80 7.68 -4.96
N CYS A 38 -7.73 6.39 -5.35
CA CYS A 38 -6.90 5.98 -6.49
C CYS A 38 -7.27 6.81 -7.74
N LEU A 39 -6.26 7.25 -8.48
CA LEU A 39 -6.40 8.06 -9.70
C LEU A 39 -7.29 7.33 -10.71
N LYS A 40 -6.98 6.06 -10.94
CA LYS A 40 -7.80 5.11 -11.69
C LYS A 40 -8.46 4.16 -10.69
N LYS A 41 -9.80 4.14 -10.69
CA LYS A 41 -10.59 3.33 -9.74
C LYS A 41 -10.83 1.92 -10.29
N PHE A 42 -10.72 0.93 -9.43
CA PHE A 42 -11.22 -0.41 -9.69
C PHE A 42 -12.75 -0.39 -9.78
N LYS A 43 -13.30 -1.05 -10.80
CA LYS A 43 -14.76 -1.20 -10.95
C LYS A 43 -15.21 -2.30 -10.00
N ALA A 44 -16.08 -1.99 -9.04
CA ALA A 44 -16.55 -2.97 -8.05
C ALA A 44 -17.15 -4.25 -8.66
N ARG A 45 -17.82 -4.14 -9.82
CA ARG A 45 -18.35 -5.30 -10.57
C ARG A 45 -17.28 -6.25 -11.13
N CYS A 46 -16.02 -5.81 -11.17
CA CYS A 46 -14.89 -6.60 -11.61
C CYS A 46 -14.17 -7.29 -10.44
N THR A 47 -14.52 -6.95 -9.19
CA THR A 47 -14.01 -7.63 -8.00
C THR A 47 -14.65 -9.01 -7.88
N LYS A 48 -13.83 -10.05 -7.72
CA LYS A 48 -14.26 -11.44 -7.59
C LYS A 48 -13.39 -12.19 -6.58
N ASP A 49 -13.93 -13.25 -6.00
CA ASP A 49 -13.21 -14.05 -5.01
C ASP A 49 -12.23 -15.02 -5.69
N TYR A 50 -10.95 -14.87 -5.37
CA TYR A 50 -9.88 -15.77 -5.78
C TYR A 50 -9.10 -16.28 -4.57
N ASP A 51 -8.31 -17.31 -4.81
CA ASP A 51 -7.45 -17.90 -3.79
C ASP A 51 -6.23 -17.01 -3.53
N PHE A 52 -5.96 -16.75 -2.25
CA PHE A 52 -4.76 -16.07 -1.77
C PHE A 52 -3.94 -17.05 -0.94
N TYR A 53 -2.67 -17.18 -1.30
CA TYR A 53 -1.71 -18.08 -0.67
C TYR A 53 -1.06 -17.38 0.53
N LEU A 54 -1.28 -17.93 1.72
CA LEU A 54 -0.65 -17.47 2.96
C LEU A 54 0.78 -17.99 3.05
N LEU A 55 1.60 -17.36 3.90
CA LEU A 55 3.01 -17.71 4.08
C LEU A 55 3.23 -19.11 4.65
N ASP A 56 2.24 -19.67 5.34
CA ASP A 56 2.25 -21.05 5.86
C ASP A 56 1.82 -22.09 4.80
N GLY A 57 1.54 -21.66 3.57
CA GLY A 57 1.03 -22.48 2.48
C GLY A 57 -0.48 -22.69 2.50
N CYS A 58 -1.19 -22.17 3.51
CA CYS A 58 -2.66 -22.25 3.54
C CYS A 58 -3.28 -21.34 2.48
N LEU A 59 -4.52 -21.68 2.09
CA LEU A 59 -5.30 -20.94 1.13
C LEU A 59 -6.50 -20.28 1.80
N THR A 60 -6.76 -19.02 1.43
CA THR A 60 -7.98 -18.32 1.79
C THR A 60 -8.59 -17.62 0.58
N ARG A 61 -9.92 -17.64 0.47
CA ARG A 61 -10.61 -16.89 -0.58
C ARG A 61 -10.81 -15.44 -0.15
N VAL A 62 -10.37 -14.51 -0.98
CA VAL A 62 -10.51 -13.08 -0.75
C VAL A 62 -10.97 -12.37 -2.03
N PRO A 63 -11.63 -11.20 -1.92
CA PRO A 63 -12.05 -10.43 -3.08
C PRO A 63 -10.85 -9.72 -3.73
N PHE A 64 -10.39 -10.20 -4.88
CA PHE A 64 -9.36 -9.51 -5.65
C PHE A 64 -9.97 -8.42 -6.51
N MET A 65 -9.36 -7.23 -6.47
CA MET A 65 -9.72 -6.12 -7.35
C MET A 65 -8.97 -6.25 -8.68
N THR A 66 -9.67 -6.05 -9.79
CA THR A 66 -9.08 -6.10 -11.14
C THR A 66 -9.41 -4.83 -11.92
N ASN A 67 -8.43 -4.38 -12.71
CA ASN A 67 -8.60 -3.32 -13.68
C ASN A 67 -8.06 -3.78 -15.04
N TYR A 68 -8.74 -3.40 -16.11
CA TYR A 68 -8.42 -3.79 -17.50
C TYR A 68 -8.02 -2.54 -18.31
N GLU A 69 -7.30 -1.60 -17.69
CA GLU A 69 -6.70 -0.50 -18.45
C GLU A 69 -5.59 -1.08 -19.31
N PRO A 70 -5.43 -0.60 -20.55
CA PRO A 70 -4.45 -1.15 -21.49
C PRO A 70 -3.01 -0.85 -21.07
N ASP A 71 -2.78 0.10 -20.17
CA ASP A 71 -1.45 0.52 -19.74
C ASP A 71 -1.36 0.71 -18.21
N GLN A 72 -0.28 0.26 -17.59
CA GLN A 72 -0.08 0.34 -16.14
C GLN A 72 1.37 0.64 -15.78
N TYR A 73 1.59 1.31 -14.64
CA TYR A 73 2.93 1.54 -14.08
C TYR A 73 3.44 0.24 -13.46
N ILE A 74 4.01 -0.63 -14.30
CA ILE A 74 4.55 -1.93 -13.90
C ILE A 74 5.99 -2.02 -14.37
N GLU A 75 6.85 -2.51 -13.48
CA GLU A 75 8.22 -2.88 -13.79
C GLU A 75 8.46 -4.33 -13.35
N THR A 76 9.17 -5.10 -14.18
CA THR A 76 9.54 -6.48 -13.86
C THR A 76 11.04 -6.54 -13.67
N HIS A 77 11.46 -7.12 -12.56
CA HIS A 77 12.86 -7.36 -12.23
C HIS A 77 13.10 -8.86 -12.10
N ASN A 78 14.37 -9.23 -11.93
CA ASN A 78 14.72 -10.61 -11.64
C ASN A 78 14.23 -11.00 -10.23
N GLY A 79 13.17 -11.80 -10.15
CA GLY A 79 12.63 -12.38 -8.91
C GLY A 79 11.47 -11.60 -8.28
N PHE A 80 11.05 -10.46 -8.84
CA PHE A 80 9.89 -9.70 -8.35
C PHE A 80 9.38 -8.70 -9.40
N LYS A 81 8.16 -8.20 -9.16
CA LYS A 81 7.49 -7.16 -9.96
C LYS A 81 7.08 -6.01 -9.07
N VAL A 82 7.03 -4.81 -9.65
CA VAL A 82 6.57 -3.60 -8.96
C VAL A 82 5.38 -3.02 -9.71
N LEU A 83 4.28 -2.77 -8.99
CA LEU A 83 3.10 -2.04 -9.50
C LEU A 83 2.95 -0.73 -8.73
N GLN A 84 2.83 0.39 -9.43
CA GLN A 84 2.53 1.68 -8.83
C GLN A 84 1.08 2.10 -9.09
N LEU A 85 0.34 2.45 -8.04
CA LEU A 85 -1.02 2.98 -8.09
C LEU A 85 -1.05 4.44 -7.62
N PRO A 86 -1.09 5.41 -8.55
CA PRO A 86 -1.21 6.82 -8.19
C PRO A 86 -2.55 7.13 -7.52
N TYR A 87 -2.54 8.02 -6.53
CA TYR A 87 -3.73 8.64 -5.97
C TYR A 87 -4.08 9.93 -6.72
N LYS A 88 -5.36 10.33 -6.68
CA LYS A 88 -5.80 11.62 -7.21
C LYS A 88 -5.09 12.75 -6.47
N GLN A 89 -4.44 13.61 -7.22
CA GLN A 89 -3.92 14.87 -6.71
C GLN A 89 -5.09 15.81 -6.39
N GLY A 90 -5.01 16.47 -5.23
CA GLY A 90 -5.98 17.49 -4.83
C GLY A 90 -5.64 18.86 -5.42
N CYS A 91 -6.04 19.93 -4.73
CA CYS A 91 -5.68 21.30 -5.11
C CYS A 91 -4.21 21.64 -4.83
N ASP A 92 -3.47 20.74 -4.19
CA ASP A 92 -2.04 20.88 -3.97
C ASP A 92 -1.27 20.22 -5.11
N PHE A 93 -0.69 21.06 -5.97
CA PHE A 93 0.07 20.63 -7.13
C PHE A 93 1.53 20.27 -6.81
N GLY A 94 2.01 20.54 -5.59
CA GLY A 94 3.40 20.27 -5.18
C GLY A 94 3.65 18.86 -4.67
N ARG A 95 2.59 18.08 -4.38
CA ARG A 95 2.69 16.72 -3.84
C ARG A 95 1.88 15.73 -4.65
N SER A 96 2.50 14.60 -4.97
CA SER A 96 1.85 13.42 -5.56
C SER A 96 2.06 12.24 -4.62
N PHE A 97 1.06 11.36 -4.56
CA PHE A 97 1.12 10.16 -3.73
C PHE A 97 0.78 8.94 -4.58
N SER A 98 1.50 7.85 -4.34
CA SER A 98 1.26 6.55 -4.96
C SER A 98 1.41 5.45 -3.92
N MET A 99 0.71 4.35 -4.13
CA MET A 99 0.97 3.08 -3.43
C MET A 99 1.76 2.17 -4.35
N CYS A 100 2.91 1.67 -3.89
CA CYS A 100 3.74 0.73 -4.65
C CYS A 100 3.60 -0.67 -4.06
N PHE A 101 3.32 -1.65 -4.91
CA PHE A 101 3.26 -3.06 -4.55
C PHE A 101 4.52 -3.74 -5.08
N PHE A 102 5.34 -4.27 -4.17
CA PHE A 102 6.49 -5.10 -4.50
C PHE A 102 6.08 -6.56 -4.31
N LEU A 103 5.94 -7.28 -5.42
CA LEU A 103 5.43 -8.65 -5.44
C LEU A 103 6.54 -9.61 -5.87
N PRO A 104 7.07 -10.45 -4.97
CA PRO A 104 8.00 -11.51 -5.33
C PRO A 104 7.38 -12.49 -6.32
N ASP A 105 8.19 -13.07 -7.21
CA ASP A 105 7.72 -14.12 -8.13
C ASP A 105 7.45 -15.45 -7.39
N MET A 106 8.17 -15.68 -6.28
CA MET A 106 8.03 -16.85 -5.41
C MET A 106 7.08 -16.56 -4.24
N GLY A 107 6.20 -17.52 -3.91
CA GLY A 107 5.20 -17.36 -2.84
C GLY A 107 5.80 -17.13 -1.44
N ASP A 108 7.01 -17.59 -1.21
CA ASP A 108 7.80 -17.42 0.02
C ASP A 108 8.90 -16.35 -0.11
N GLY A 109 8.91 -15.58 -1.22
CA GLY A 109 9.99 -14.64 -1.53
C GLY A 109 9.95 -13.31 -0.78
N LEU A 110 8.88 -13.02 -0.01
CA LEU A 110 8.69 -11.73 0.66
C LEU A 110 9.79 -11.40 1.69
N PRO A 111 10.26 -12.35 2.55
CA PRO A 111 11.34 -12.07 3.48
C PRO A 111 12.65 -11.67 2.79
N ALA A 112 13.06 -12.40 1.75
CA ALA A 112 14.28 -12.10 0.99
C ALA A 112 14.18 -10.74 0.27
N LEU A 113 13.02 -10.42 -0.32
CA LEU A 113 12.78 -9.12 -0.94
C LEU A 113 12.84 -7.98 0.09
N THR A 114 12.34 -8.21 1.30
CA THR A 114 12.38 -7.23 2.40
C THR A 114 13.81 -6.99 2.89
N GLU A 115 14.61 -8.05 3.04
CA GLU A 115 16.02 -7.93 3.43
C GLU A 115 16.82 -7.09 2.44
N ARG A 116 16.59 -7.29 1.14
CA ARG A 116 17.19 -6.47 0.09
C ARG A 116 16.77 -5.01 0.21
N ALA A 117 15.49 -4.74 0.42
CA ALA A 117 14.99 -3.37 0.60
C ALA A 117 15.59 -2.66 1.82
N CYS A 118 15.95 -3.39 2.88
CA CYS A 118 16.60 -2.84 4.07
C CYS A 118 18.11 -2.67 3.92
N SER A 119 18.76 -3.45 3.05
CA SER A 119 20.22 -3.52 2.94
C SER A 119 20.79 -2.74 1.75
N GLU A 120 20.04 -2.65 0.64
CA GLU A 120 20.45 -1.97 -0.59
C GLU A 120 20.06 -0.48 -0.53
N PRO A 121 21.03 0.46 -0.56
CA PRO A 121 20.71 1.89 -0.57
C PRO A 121 19.93 2.28 -1.83
N GLY A 122 18.86 3.06 -1.65
CA GLY A 122 18.03 3.53 -2.76
C GLY A 122 17.16 2.46 -3.41
N PHE A 123 17.04 1.26 -2.80
CA PHE A 123 16.27 0.15 -3.35
C PHE A 123 14.88 0.57 -3.84
N LEU A 124 14.11 1.30 -3.03
CA LEU A 124 12.75 1.72 -3.40
C LEU A 124 12.74 2.70 -4.58
N ASP A 125 13.71 3.63 -4.62
CA ASP A 125 13.78 4.67 -5.65
C ASP A 125 14.21 4.08 -7.00
N CYS A 126 15.17 3.15 -6.98
CA CYS A 126 15.70 2.50 -8.18
C CYS A 126 14.72 1.51 -8.84
N HIS A 127 13.73 1.00 -8.10
CA HIS A 127 12.76 0.02 -8.58
C HIS A 127 11.33 0.60 -8.66
N ASN A 128 11.18 1.92 -8.59
CA ASN A 128 9.88 2.58 -8.73
C ASN A 128 9.55 2.85 -10.21
N PRO A 129 8.46 2.28 -10.75
CA PRO A 129 8.10 2.44 -12.16
C PRO A 129 7.90 3.91 -12.54
N GLN A 130 8.58 4.38 -13.59
CA GLN A 130 8.49 5.77 -14.06
C GLN A 130 7.54 5.95 -15.25
N THR A 131 7.28 4.87 -15.98
CA THR A 131 6.45 4.87 -17.18
C THR A 131 5.42 3.77 -17.13
N LYS A 132 4.33 3.95 -17.86
CA LYS A 132 3.38 2.87 -18.06
C LYS A 132 3.85 1.94 -19.17
N VAL A 133 3.53 0.67 -19.01
CA VAL A 133 3.72 -0.38 -20.01
C VAL A 133 2.36 -0.94 -20.41
N GLU A 134 2.24 -1.37 -21.66
CA GLU A 134 1.03 -2.02 -22.16
C GLU A 134 0.82 -3.37 -21.44
N VAL A 135 -0.41 -3.65 -21.04
CA VAL A 135 -0.82 -4.87 -20.35
C VAL A 135 -2.01 -5.48 -21.08
N GLY A 136 -1.88 -6.77 -21.42
CA GLY A 136 -2.87 -7.55 -22.17
C GLY A 136 -3.57 -8.58 -21.31
#